data_AF-A0A9E6MVZ7-F1
#
_entry.id   AF-A0A9E6MVZ7-F1
#
_cell.length_a   1.000
_cell.length_b   1.000
_cell.length_c   1.000
_cell.angle_alpha   90.00
_cell.angle_beta   90.00
_cell.angle_gamma   90.00
#
_symmetry.space_group_name_H-M   'P 1'
#
loop_
_entity.id
_entity.type
_entity.pdbx_description
1 polymer ?
#
loop_
_entity_poly.entity_id
_entity_poly.type
_entity_poly.pdbx_seq_one_letter_code
_entity_poly.pdbx_strand_id
1 'polypeptide(L)'
;MRGLPEAQFHTLYLDGKMGEVADQELKQQVLHQTHITLVNQSDKADVVLTLSPIQNTQQILTLNAEGTVSQYTLYARLSYRASDNLGNELIPPSTLTVTRLYNYNVIQILGKPAEQQLLTHDMQIDLVHQLLHRVLALHPALGTAAH
;
A
#
# COMPACT_ATOMS: atom_id res chain seq x y z
N MET A 1 6.27 -3.90 21.36
CA MET A 1 5.94 -3.80 19.92
C MET A 1 6.69 -2.59 19.39
N ARG A 2 7.48 -2.72 18.32
CA ARG A 2 8.19 -1.56 17.72
C ARG A 2 7.16 -0.74 16.95
N GLY A 3 6.98 0.53 17.33
CA GLY A 3 6.15 1.49 16.58
C GLY A 3 6.76 1.80 15.21
N LEU A 4 6.04 2.55 14.39
CA LEU A 4 6.58 3.08 13.13
C LEU A 4 7.87 3.87 13.40
N PRO A 5 8.88 3.81 12.52
CA PRO A 5 10.07 4.63 12.66
C PRO A 5 9.70 6.12 12.63
N GLU A 6 10.39 6.92 13.45
CA GLU A 6 10.24 8.38 13.42
C GLU A 6 10.76 8.89 12.07
N ALA A 7 9.90 9.59 11.32
CA ALA A 7 10.27 10.12 10.02
C ALA A 7 11.23 11.29 10.17
N GLN A 8 12.24 11.36 9.30
CA GLN A 8 13.20 12.48 9.28
C GLN A 8 12.72 13.66 8.43
N PHE A 9 11.45 13.65 8.04
CA PHE A 9 10.81 14.66 7.19
C PHE A 9 9.41 15.00 7.70
N HIS A 10 8.90 16.16 7.28
CA HIS A 10 7.63 16.68 7.78
C HIS A 10 6.54 16.80 6.72
N THR A 11 6.88 16.82 5.43
CA THR A 11 5.89 16.99 4.36
C THR A 11 6.00 15.89 3.31
N LEU A 12 4.85 15.33 2.94
CA LEU A 12 4.74 14.25 1.97
C LEU A 12 3.73 14.64 0.89
N TYR A 13 4.12 14.51 -0.38
CA TYR A 13 3.21 14.60 -1.51
C TYR A 13 2.92 13.20 -2.06
N LEU A 14 1.65 12.95 -2.33
CA LEU A 14 1.19 11.71 -2.96
C LEU A 14 0.88 12.00 -4.42
N ASP A 15 1.70 11.46 -5.30
CA ASP A 15 1.51 11.47 -6.74
C ASP A 15 0.81 10.17 -7.16
N GLY A 16 -0.45 10.26 -7.58
CA GLY A 16 -1.26 9.10 -7.93
C GLY A 16 -2.15 8.60 -6.79
N LYS A 17 -2.85 7.48 -7.05
CA LYS A 17 -3.84 6.88 -6.15
C LYS A 17 -3.72 5.37 -6.16
N MET A 18 -3.84 4.76 -4.99
CA MET A 18 -3.76 3.31 -4.81
C MET A 18 -5.13 2.65 -4.98
N GLY A 19 -6.20 3.38 -4.67
CA GLY A 19 -7.57 2.88 -4.55
C GLY A 19 -8.20 3.38 -3.25
N GLU A 20 -9.52 3.57 -3.22
CA GLU A 20 -10.23 4.28 -2.14
C GLU A 20 -9.88 3.77 -0.73
N VAL A 21 -9.92 2.46 -0.53
CA VAL A 21 -9.58 1.79 0.74
C VAL A 21 -8.15 2.13 1.18
N ALA A 22 -7.18 1.92 0.29
CA ALA A 22 -5.77 2.12 0.59
C ALA A 22 -5.44 3.62 0.79
N ASP A 23 -6.03 4.50 -0.01
CA ASP A 23 -5.85 5.94 0.10
C ASP A 23 -6.46 6.49 1.40
N GLN A 24 -7.60 5.94 1.85
CA GLN A 24 -8.20 6.28 3.15
C GLN A 24 -7.32 5.80 4.30
N GLU A 25 -6.90 4.53 4.26
CA GLU A 25 -6.04 3.96 5.30
C GLU A 25 -4.72 4.75 5.42
N LEU A 26 -4.07 5.07 4.30
CA LEU A 26 -2.83 5.84 4.32
C LEU A 26 -3.02 7.21 4.97
N LYS A 27 -4.10 7.92 4.64
CA LYS A 27 -4.43 9.20 5.27
C LYS A 27 -4.65 9.06 6.78
N GLN A 28 -5.38 8.04 7.22
CA GLN A 28 -5.63 7.77 8.63
C GLN A 28 -4.33 7.51 9.39
N GLN A 29 -3.45 6.66 8.84
CA GLN A 29 -2.16 6.34 9.45
C GLN A 29 -1.25 7.57 9.54
N VAL A 30 -1.19 8.39 8.48
CA VAL A 30 -0.41 9.64 8.49
C VAL A 30 -0.94 10.61 9.55
N LEU A 31 -2.27 10.80 9.62
CA LEU A 31 -2.89 11.71 10.59
C LEU A 31 -2.73 11.27 12.06
N HIS A 32 -2.76 9.96 12.32
CA HIS A 32 -2.79 9.44 13.69
C HIS A 32 -1.43 9.03 14.24
N GLN A 33 -0.50 8.61 13.39
CA GLN A 33 0.72 7.93 13.82
C GLN A 33 2.01 8.65 13.42
N THR A 34 1.91 9.75 12.67
CA THR A 34 3.09 10.48 12.18
C THR A 34 2.92 11.98 12.37
N HIS A 35 4.03 12.71 12.49
CA HIS A 35 4.06 14.18 12.45
C HIS A 35 4.15 14.70 10.99
N ILE A 36 3.72 13.91 10.00
CA ILE A 36 3.84 14.25 8.58
C ILE A 36 2.58 14.95 8.11
N THR A 37 2.76 16.05 7.39
CA THR A 37 1.70 16.80 6.72
C THR A 37 1.62 16.40 5.24
N LEU A 38 0.44 15.95 4.81
CA LEU A 38 0.16 15.75 3.39
C LEU A 38 -0.03 17.10 2.70
N VAL A 39 0.81 17.38 1.71
CA VAL A 39 0.71 18.60 0.89
C VAL A 39 0.13 18.29 -0.48
N ASN A 40 -0.47 19.29 -1.11
CA ASN A 40 -1.12 19.16 -2.42
C ASN A 40 -0.21 19.56 -3.60
N GLN A 41 1.03 19.98 -3.33
CA GLN A 41 1.99 20.42 -4.33
C GLN A 41 3.32 19.74 -4.06
N SER A 42 3.94 19.16 -5.08
CA SER A 42 5.23 18.47 -4.97
C SER A 42 6.35 19.40 -4.48
N ASP A 43 6.35 20.66 -4.90
CA ASP A 43 7.34 21.68 -4.52
C ASP A 43 7.40 21.98 -3.00
N LYS A 44 6.31 21.71 -2.28
CA LYS A 44 6.19 21.90 -0.83
C LYS A 44 6.47 20.63 -0.03
N ALA A 45 6.75 19.53 -0.71
CA ALA A 45 6.98 18.24 -0.11
C ALA A 45 8.46 17.94 -0.01
N ASP A 46 8.87 17.45 1.14
CA ASP A 46 10.21 16.93 1.33
C ASP A 46 10.37 15.56 0.64
N VAL A 47 9.30 14.76 0.66
CA VAL A 47 9.20 13.49 -0.07
C VAL A 47 8.05 13.52 -1.06
N VAL A 48 8.34 13.16 -2.31
CA VAL A 48 7.38 12.93 -3.39
C VAL A 48 7.22 11.42 -3.57
N LEU A 49 6.07 10.88 -3.21
CA LEU A 49 5.75 9.47 -3.33
C LEU A 49 4.83 9.23 -4.53
N THR A 50 5.35 8.61 -5.59
CA THR A 50 4.58 8.21 -6.77
C THR A 50 4.04 6.80 -6.60
N LEU A 51 2.73 6.65 -6.80
CA LEU A 51 1.94 5.46 -6.53
C LEU A 51 1.14 5.04 -7.76
N SER A 52 1.09 3.74 -8.01
CA SER A 52 0.19 3.15 -9.00
C SER A 52 -1.05 2.54 -8.32
N PRO A 53 -2.18 2.38 -9.03
CA PRO A 53 -3.34 1.67 -8.51
C PRO A 53 -3.00 0.23 -8.11
N ILE A 54 -3.50 -0.22 -6.96
CA ILE A 54 -3.29 -1.58 -6.48
C ILE A 54 -3.93 -2.56 -7.47
N GLN A 55 -3.13 -3.51 -7.94
CA GLN A 55 -3.57 -4.57 -8.83
C GLN A 55 -3.95 -5.79 -7.99
N ASN A 56 -5.24 -6.15 -8.01
CA ASN A 56 -5.75 -7.34 -7.36
C ASN A 56 -5.94 -8.45 -8.40
N THR A 57 -5.34 -9.60 -8.18
CA THR A 57 -5.45 -10.76 -9.07
C THR A 57 -5.74 -12.03 -8.26
N GLN A 58 -6.36 -13.01 -8.91
CA GLN A 58 -6.68 -14.30 -8.33
C GLN A 58 -6.15 -15.41 -9.24
N GLN A 59 -5.61 -16.47 -8.65
CA GLN A 59 -5.09 -17.63 -9.37
C GLN A 59 -5.63 -18.91 -8.74
N ILE A 60 -6.01 -19.88 -9.56
CA ILE A 60 -6.39 -21.22 -9.08
C ILE A 60 -5.14 -21.89 -8.50
N LEU A 61 -5.25 -22.36 -7.25
CA LEU A 61 -4.20 -23.14 -6.60
C LEU A 61 -4.50 -24.64 -6.70
N THR A 62 -5.73 -25.04 -6.34
CA THR A 62 -6.10 -26.45 -6.17
C THR A 62 -7.50 -26.72 -6.72
N LEU A 63 -7.66 -27.90 -7.33
CA LEU A 63 -8.94 -28.48 -7.73
C LEU A 63 -9.31 -29.64 -6.79
N ASN A 64 -10.60 -29.88 -6.56
CA ASN A 64 -11.09 -31.05 -5.85
C ASN A 64 -11.12 -32.30 -6.77
N ALA A 65 -11.48 -33.47 -6.21
CA ALA A 65 -11.53 -34.73 -6.93
C ALA A 65 -12.50 -34.74 -8.14
N GLU A 66 -13.46 -33.80 -8.17
CA GLU A 66 -14.44 -33.62 -9.25
C GLU A 66 -13.99 -32.58 -10.29
N GLY A 67 -12.76 -32.04 -10.19
CA GLY A 67 -12.22 -31.03 -11.10
C GLY A 67 -12.74 -29.61 -10.85
N THR A 68 -13.46 -29.37 -9.75
CA THR A 68 -13.96 -28.04 -9.35
C THR A 68 -12.91 -27.31 -8.52
N VAL A 69 -12.80 -25.99 -8.69
CA VAL A 69 -11.84 -25.18 -7.93
C VAL A 69 -12.15 -25.24 -6.44
N SER A 70 -11.13 -25.57 -5.63
CA SER A 70 -11.25 -25.64 -4.17
C SER A 70 -10.46 -24.53 -3.47
N GLN A 71 -9.39 -24.02 -4.09
CA GLN A 71 -8.57 -22.98 -3.50
C GLN A 71 -8.08 -21.99 -4.55
N TYR A 72 -8.11 -20.71 -4.17
CA TYR A 72 -7.47 -19.62 -4.89
C TYR A 72 -6.32 -19.03 -4.08
N THR A 73 -5.32 -18.54 -4.79
CA THR A 73 -4.35 -17.59 -4.26
C THR A 73 -4.75 -16.19 -4.73
N LEU A 74 -4.99 -15.30 -3.78
CA LEU A 74 -5.23 -13.89 -4.02
C LEU A 74 -3.90 -13.13 -3.94
N TYR A 75 -3.69 -12.19 -4.85
CA TYR A 75 -2.53 -11.30 -4.87
C TYR A 75 -3.00 -9.85 -4.91
N ALA A 76 -2.41 -9.02 -4.07
CA ALA A 76 -2.50 -7.56 -4.17
C ALA A 76 -1.10 -7.02 -4.42
N ARG A 77 -0.93 -6.21 -5.46
CA ARG A 77 0.36 -5.66 -5.86
C ARG A 77 0.30 -4.15 -5.97
N LEU A 78 1.26 -3.48 -5.35
CA LEU A 78 1.43 -2.03 -5.40
C LEU A 78 2.79 -1.69 -5.99
N SER A 79 2.81 -0.89 -7.05
CA SER A 79 4.04 -0.30 -7.59
C SER A 79 4.18 1.13 -7.11
N TYR A 80 5.40 1.50 -6.69
CA TYR A 80 5.69 2.80 -6.12
C TYR A 80 7.15 3.19 -6.33
N ARG A 81 7.42 4.48 -6.21
CA ARG A 81 8.77 5.07 -6.15
C ARG A 81 8.72 6.32 -5.27
N ALA A 82 9.86 6.72 -4.73
CA ALA A 82 9.95 7.95 -3.95
C ALA A 82 11.16 8.77 -4.40
N SER A 83 10.97 10.08 -4.44
CA SER A 83 12.02 11.04 -4.72
C SER A 83 11.94 12.19 -3.71
N ASP A 84 13.04 12.92 -3.55
CA ASP A 84 13.09 14.20 -2.86
C ASP A 84 12.58 15.34 -3.76
N ASN A 85 12.30 16.52 -3.20
CA ASN A 85 11.92 17.72 -3.96
C ASN A 85 12.95 18.12 -5.04
N LEU A 86 14.23 17.80 -4.82
CA LEU A 86 15.30 18.04 -5.78
C LEU A 86 15.35 16.99 -6.92
N GLY A 87 14.44 16.02 -6.92
CA GLY A 87 14.40 14.93 -7.90
C GLY A 87 15.38 13.79 -7.61
N ASN A 88 16.08 13.83 -6.48
CA ASN A 88 16.95 12.73 -6.04
C ASN A 88 16.11 11.51 -5.72
N GLU A 89 16.46 10.35 -6.26
CA GLU A 89 15.74 9.11 -6.02
C GLU A 89 16.01 8.60 -4.59
N LEU A 90 14.94 8.48 -3.80
CA LEU A 90 14.98 7.93 -2.43
C LEU A 90 14.60 6.45 -2.42
N ILE A 91 13.61 6.08 -3.24
CA ILE A 91 13.23 4.69 -3.50
C ILE A 91 13.14 4.49 -5.01
N PRO A 92 13.96 3.60 -5.59
CA PRO A 92 13.83 3.22 -7.00
C PRO A 92 12.47 2.56 -7.27
N PRO A 93 11.98 2.56 -8.52
CA PRO A 93 10.76 1.86 -8.90
C PRO A 93 10.70 0.44 -8.31
N SER A 94 9.80 0.27 -7.34
CA SER A 94 9.71 -0.90 -6.47
C SER A 94 8.29 -1.43 -6.43
N THR A 95 8.15 -2.67 -5.98
CA THR A 95 6.85 -3.33 -5.89
C THR A 95 6.68 -4.02 -4.55
N LEU A 96 5.53 -3.80 -3.93
CA LEU A 96 5.05 -4.58 -2.79
C LEU A 96 4.02 -5.60 -3.26
N THR A 97 4.02 -6.79 -2.67
CA THR A 97 3.03 -7.82 -2.97
C THR A 97 2.60 -8.51 -1.69
N VAL A 98 1.30 -8.58 -1.48
CA VAL A 98 0.67 -9.35 -0.41
C VAL A 98 -0.08 -10.52 -1.04
N THR A 99 -0.05 -11.68 -0.39
CA THR A 99 -0.69 -12.89 -0.86
C THR A 99 -1.50 -13.51 0.26
N ARG A 100 -2.71 -14.01 -0.08
CA ARG A 100 -3.59 -14.74 0.85
C ARG A 100 -4.18 -15.96 0.16
N LEU A 101 -4.37 -17.02 0.93
CA LEU A 101 -5.07 -18.22 0.48
C LEU A 101 -6.57 -18.06 0.74
N TYR A 102 -7.39 -18.38 -0.26
CA TYR A 102 -8.84 -18.31 -0.19
C TYR A 102 -9.45 -19.67 -0.53
N ASN A 103 -10.14 -20.27 0.44
CA ASN A 103 -10.78 -21.58 0.27
C ASN A 103 -12.17 -21.39 -0.36
N TYR A 104 -12.36 -21.92 -1.56
CA TYR A 104 -13.60 -21.85 -2.31
C TYR A 104 -14.43 -23.12 -2.10
N ASN A 105 -15.69 -22.96 -1.69
CA ASN A 105 -16.63 -24.07 -1.56
C ASN A 105 -17.95 -23.69 -2.24
N VAL A 106 -18.34 -24.45 -3.26
CA VAL A 106 -19.49 -24.17 -4.13
C VAL A 106 -20.84 -24.23 -3.39
N ILE A 107 -20.91 -24.88 -2.22
CA ILE A 107 -22.16 -25.12 -1.48
C ILE A 107 -22.62 -23.87 -0.67
N GLN A 108 -21.76 -22.86 -0.49
CA GLN A 108 -22.04 -21.69 0.37
C GLN A 108 -21.98 -20.34 -0.39
N ILE A 109 -22.71 -20.25 -1.51
CA ILE A 109 -22.62 -19.13 -2.46
C ILE A 109 -23.02 -17.77 -1.84
N LEU A 110 -23.87 -17.71 -0.81
CA LEU A 110 -24.37 -16.45 -0.25
C LEU A 110 -23.34 -15.64 0.57
N GLY A 111 -22.31 -16.28 1.15
CA GLY A 111 -21.34 -15.60 2.06
C GLY A 111 -19.92 -15.42 1.50
N LYS A 112 -19.56 -16.17 0.47
CA LYS A 112 -18.21 -16.23 -0.12
C LYS A 112 -17.75 -14.93 -0.83
N PRO A 113 -18.63 -14.21 -1.58
CA PRO A 113 -18.24 -12.93 -2.16
C PRO A 113 -17.80 -11.92 -1.09
N ALA A 114 -18.47 -11.91 0.07
CA ALA A 114 -18.13 -11.03 1.19
C ALA A 114 -16.78 -11.42 1.84
N GLU A 115 -16.50 -12.71 2.05
CA GLU A 115 -15.21 -13.19 2.59
C GLU A 115 -14.03 -12.80 1.70
N GLN A 116 -14.14 -13.01 0.38
CA GLN A 116 -13.09 -12.62 -0.56
C GLN A 116 -12.87 -11.10 -0.59
N GLN A 117 -13.95 -10.31 -0.52
CA GLN A 117 -13.85 -8.85 -0.47
C GLN A 117 -13.15 -8.39 0.82
N LEU A 118 -13.49 -8.98 1.97
CA LEU A 118 -12.82 -8.69 3.24
C LEU A 118 -11.34 -9.04 3.19
N LEU A 119 -10.97 -10.20 2.63
CA LEU A 119 -9.57 -10.58 2.42
C LEU A 119 -8.84 -9.59 1.52
N THR A 120 -9.46 -9.17 0.42
CA THR A 120 -8.85 -8.21 -0.51
C THR A 120 -8.68 -6.82 0.13
N HIS A 121 -9.59 -6.42 1.02
CA HIS A 121 -9.49 -5.20 1.81
C HIS A 121 -8.32 -5.29 2.82
N ASP A 122 -8.25 -6.36 3.61
CA ASP A 122 -7.13 -6.62 4.53
C ASP A 122 -5.78 -6.55 3.81
N MET A 123 -5.68 -7.18 2.64
CA MET A 123 -4.46 -7.16 1.82
C MET A 123 -4.06 -5.75 1.36
N GLN A 124 -5.03 -4.88 1.07
CA GLN A 124 -4.75 -3.49 0.71
C GLN A 124 -4.24 -2.68 1.91
N ILE A 125 -4.83 -2.89 3.10
CA ILE A 125 -4.37 -2.25 4.35
C ILE A 125 -2.94 -2.70 4.68
N ASP A 126 -2.65 -4.00 4.57
CA ASP A 126 -1.31 -4.57 4.80
C ASP A 126 -0.26 -3.95 3.85
N LEU A 127 -0.60 -3.78 2.56
CA LEU A 127 0.26 -3.05 1.61
C LEU A 127 0.54 -1.61 2.04
N VAL A 128 -0.46 -0.89 2.55
CA VAL A 128 -0.30 0.48 3.04
C VAL A 128 0.64 0.54 4.24
N HIS A 129 0.49 -0.37 5.20
CA HIS A 129 1.37 -0.42 6.38
C HIS A 129 2.82 -0.72 5.98
N GLN A 130 3.03 -1.66 5.07
CA GLN A 130 4.36 -1.96 4.53
C GLN A 130 4.97 -0.77 3.77
N LEU A 131 4.16 -0.08 2.96
CA LEU A 131 4.59 1.12 2.24
C LEU A 131 5.00 2.22 3.21
N LEU A 132 4.15 2.55 4.18
CA LEU A 132 4.44 3.58 5.18
C LEU A 132 5.71 3.27 5.95
N HIS A 133 5.89 2.03 6.43
CA HIS A 133 7.12 1.68 7.14
C HIS A 133 8.39 1.91 6.30
N ARG A 134 8.33 1.72 4.98
CA ARG A 134 9.46 2.02 4.08
C ARG A 134 9.64 3.52 3.85
N VAL A 135 8.56 4.25 3.66
CA VAL A 135 8.57 5.71 3.42
C VAL A 135 9.05 6.47 4.64
N LEU A 136 8.63 6.09 5.85
CA LEU A 136 9.05 6.73 7.09
C LEU A 136 10.52 6.50 7.43
N ALA A 137 11.12 5.42 6.92
CA ALA A 137 12.55 5.16 7.05
C ALA A 137 13.42 5.94 6.06
N LEU A 138 12.82 6.79 5.22
CA LEU A 138 13.58 7.60 4.26
C LEU A 138 14.24 8.79 4.92
N HIS A 139 15.46 9.05 4.46
CA HIS A 139 16.27 10.20 4.87
C HIS A 139 16.48 11.09 3.64
N PRO A 140 15.47 11.90 3.27
CA PRO A 140 15.61 12.91 2.24
C PRO A 140 16.76 13.85 2.58
N ALA A 141 17.47 14.30 1.55
CA ALA A 141 18.50 15.30 1.71
C ALA A 141 17.78 16.64 1.90
N LEU A 142 17.38 16.94 3.15
CA LEU A 142 16.67 18.15 3.55
C LEU A 142 17.29 19.36 2.86
N GLY A 143 16.74 19.73 1.71
CA GLY A 143 17.10 20.96 1.03
C GLY A 143 16.62 22.04 1.96
N THR A 144 17.53 22.86 2.47
CA THR A 144 17.23 23.99 3.34
C THR A 144 16.06 24.81 2.80
N ALA A 145 14.84 24.49 3.21
CA ALA A 145 13.67 25.32 3.00
C ALA A 145 13.82 26.48 3.98
N ALA A 146 14.56 27.49 3.52
CA ALA A 146 14.60 28.78 4.18
C ALA A 146 13.21 29.43 4.06
N HIS A 147 12.72 29.89 5.21
CA HIS A 147 11.57 30.77 5.48
C HIS A 147 10.18 30.15 5.58
#